data_AF-A0A2H3BE66-F1
#
_entry.id   AF-A0A2H3BE66-F1
#
_cell.length_a   1.000
_cell.length_b   1.000
_cell.length_c   1.000
_cell.angle_alpha   90.00
_cell.angle_beta   90.00
_cell.angle_gamma   90.00
#
_symmetry.space_group_name_H-M   'P 1'
#
loop_
_entity.id
_entity.type
_entity.pdbx_description
1 polymer ?
#
loop_
_entity_poly.entity_id
_entity_poly.type
_entity_poly.pdbx_seq_one_letter_code
_entity_poly.pdbx_strand_id
1 'polypeptide(L)'
;MHPLLASSRHHPAPIWYDVIFTPSSKSVVDRKTRMPIPAHTLSQPATDPAKPDKLVLRSNKLPWPVVVHADGKIITNLDLLCAVHRTLSTRVTHREWEALGHGTHAQLKAARAYETRCKKLGGGWDGGVRRIDWLGEKTFLIGVEVDKSTGVGKLVFGKP
;
A
#
# COMPACT_ATOMS: atom_id res chain seq x y z
N MET A 1 9.46 -7.07 -11.86
CA MET A 1 8.58 -6.03 -11.25
C MET A 1 8.74 -4.78 -12.08
N HIS A 2 7.65 -4.09 -12.43
CA HIS A 2 7.70 -2.92 -13.29
C HIS A 2 8.58 -1.81 -12.69
N PRO A 3 9.40 -1.08 -13.48
CA PRO A 3 10.31 -0.04 -12.97
C PRO A 3 9.63 1.07 -12.16
N LEU A 4 8.34 1.34 -12.43
CA LEU A 4 7.53 2.26 -11.63
C LEU A 4 7.46 1.87 -10.15
N LEU A 5 7.36 0.56 -9.90
CA LEU A 5 7.11 -0.02 -8.58
C LEU A 5 8.37 -0.67 -8.00
N ALA A 6 9.29 -1.13 -8.83
CA ALA A 6 10.47 -1.87 -8.37
C ALA A 6 11.36 -0.98 -7.49
N SER A 7 11.50 -1.38 -6.23
CA SER A 7 12.39 -0.72 -5.27
C SER A 7 13.52 -1.66 -4.85
N SER A 8 14.70 -1.10 -4.63
CA SER A 8 15.85 -1.77 -4.04
C SER A 8 16.61 -0.80 -3.12
N ARG A 9 17.56 -1.32 -2.33
CA ARG A 9 18.36 -0.50 -1.40
C ARG A 9 19.07 0.68 -2.08
N HIS A 10 19.50 0.51 -3.33
CA HIS A 10 20.25 1.53 -4.08
C HIS A 10 19.42 2.25 -5.14
N HIS A 11 18.29 1.67 -5.55
CA HIS A 11 17.40 2.24 -6.56
C HIS A 11 15.99 2.30 -5.99
N PRO A 12 15.62 3.42 -5.35
CA PRO A 12 14.25 3.60 -4.89
C PRO A 12 13.30 3.68 -6.09
N ALA A 13 12.09 3.15 -5.93
CA ALA A 13 11.08 3.29 -6.97
C ALA A 13 10.71 4.77 -7.18
N PRO A 14 10.38 5.17 -8.42
CA PRO A 14 9.95 6.53 -8.72
C PRO A 14 8.53 6.83 -8.20
N ILE A 15 7.73 5.81 -7.84
CA ILE A 15 6.39 6.04 -7.30
C ILE A 15 6.40 6.72 -5.93
N TRP A 16 5.45 7.62 -5.74
CA TRP A 16 5.13 8.24 -4.48
C TRP A 16 3.60 8.32 -4.32
N TYR A 17 3.03 7.45 -3.51
CA TYR A 17 1.57 7.32 -3.39
C TYR A 17 1.10 7.27 -1.94
N ASP A 18 0.34 8.28 -1.49
CA ASP A 18 -0.32 8.24 -0.17
C ASP A 18 -1.53 7.32 -0.19
N VAL A 19 -1.40 6.12 0.39
CA VAL A 19 -2.42 5.07 0.31
C VAL A 19 -3.69 5.38 1.12
N ILE A 20 -3.69 6.48 1.89
CA ILE A 20 -4.90 7.04 2.53
C ILE A 20 -5.94 7.39 1.46
N PHE A 21 -5.51 7.90 0.31
CA PHE A 21 -6.40 8.33 -0.76
C PHE A 21 -6.52 7.25 -1.83
N THR A 22 -7.67 7.15 -2.48
CA THR A 22 -7.87 6.30 -3.66
C THR A 22 -6.82 6.63 -4.74
N PRO A 23 -6.29 5.64 -5.49
CA PRO A 23 -5.38 5.90 -6.59
C PRO A 23 -6.00 6.87 -7.62
N SER A 24 -5.30 7.97 -7.91
CA SER A 24 -5.73 9.01 -8.85
C SER A 24 -4.52 9.81 -9.31
N SER A 25 -4.69 10.68 -10.31
CA SER A 25 -3.65 11.63 -10.74
C SER A 25 -3.18 12.58 -9.62
N LYS A 26 -3.98 12.80 -8.57
CA LYS A 26 -3.63 13.67 -7.45
C LYS A 26 -2.87 12.95 -6.33
N SER A 27 -3.08 11.64 -6.19
CA SER A 27 -2.52 10.84 -5.10
C SER A 27 -1.31 10.01 -5.54
N VAL A 28 -1.26 9.60 -6.80
CA VAL A 28 -0.21 8.77 -7.39
C VAL A 28 0.71 9.63 -8.24
N VAL A 29 1.85 10.04 -7.66
CA VAL A 29 2.79 10.97 -8.30
C VAL A 29 4.19 10.39 -8.38
N ASP A 30 5.01 10.97 -9.25
CA ASP A 30 6.44 10.70 -9.29
C ASP A 30 7.13 11.37 -8.08
N ARG A 31 8.06 10.64 -7.47
CA ARG A 31 8.72 11.02 -6.22
C ARG A 31 9.57 12.27 -6.35
N LYS A 32 10.23 12.48 -7.50
CA LYS A 32 11.16 13.59 -7.71
C LYS A 32 10.44 14.83 -8.22
N THR A 33 9.64 14.65 -9.25
CA THR A 33 8.95 15.74 -9.94
C THR A 33 7.64 16.15 -9.26
N ARG A 34 7.07 15.26 -8.42
CA ARG A 34 5.74 15.41 -7.83
C ARG A 34 4.63 15.57 -8.87
N MET A 35 4.91 15.21 -10.12
CA MET A 35 3.95 15.22 -11.21
C MET A 35 3.13 13.92 -11.21
N PRO A 36 1.86 13.95 -11.66
CA PRO A 36 1.05 12.75 -11.79
C PRO A 36 1.74 11.68 -12.64
N ILE A 37 1.71 10.43 -12.19
CA ILE A 37 2.18 9.32 -13.02
C ILE A 37 1.18 9.16 -14.19
N PRO A 38 1.65 9.11 -15.45
CA PRO A 38 0.77 9.02 -16.61
C PRO A 38 -0.14 7.78 -16.58
N ALA A 39 -1.38 7.95 -17.04
CA ALA A 39 -2.37 6.85 -17.09
C ALA A 39 -1.88 5.66 -17.91
N HIS A 40 -1.17 5.90 -19.01
CA HIS A 40 -0.60 4.83 -19.83
C HIS A 40 0.42 3.99 -19.04
N THR A 41 1.26 4.61 -18.19
CA THR A 41 2.18 3.89 -17.31
C THR A 41 1.43 3.08 -16.25
N LEU A 42 0.32 3.60 -15.73
CA LEU A 42 -0.53 2.87 -14.78
C LEU A 42 -1.22 1.65 -15.43
N SER A 43 -1.52 1.71 -16.72
CA SER A 43 -2.09 0.58 -17.49
C SER A 43 -1.07 -0.49 -17.90
N GLN A 44 0.23 -0.23 -17.76
CA GLN A 44 1.26 -1.22 -18.08
C GLN A 44 1.25 -2.39 -17.09
N PRO A 45 1.74 -3.58 -17.50
CA PRO A 45 1.88 -4.73 -16.61
C PRO A 45 2.69 -4.38 -15.35
N ALA A 46 2.21 -4.80 -14.17
CA ALA A 46 2.93 -4.58 -12.90
C ALA A 46 4.16 -5.47 -12.74
N THR A 47 4.22 -6.59 -13.47
CA THR A 47 5.32 -7.55 -13.41
C THR A 47 5.87 -7.83 -14.81
N ASP A 48 7.12 -8.29 -14.81
CA ASP A 48 7.79 -8.82 -15.98
C ASP A 48 8.41 -10.17 -15.57
N PRO A 49 7.97 -11.31 -16.14
CA PRO A 49 6.87 -11.43 -17.10
C PRO A 49 5.50 -11.02 -16.49
N ALA A 50 4.56 -10.64 -17.35
CA ALA A 50 3.21 -10.24 -16.94
C ALA A 50 2.47 -11.44 -16.31
N LYS A 51 1.81 -11.22 -15.18
CA LYS A 51 1.01 -12.24 -14.49
C LYS A 51 -0.48 -12.03 -14.78
N PRO A 52 -1.22 -13.07 -15.20
CA PRO A 52 -2.63 -12.93 -15.60
C PRO A 52 -3.59 -12.88 -14.40
N ASP A 53 -3.48 -13.78 -13.42
CA ASP A 53 -4.59 -13.98 -12.47
C ASP A 53 -4.38 -13.34 -11.09
N LYS A 54 -3.22 -13.59 -10.48
CA LYS A 54 -3.01 -13.31 -9.06
C LYS A 54 -1.57 -12.92 -8.76
N LEU A 55 -1.41 -11.87 -7.95
CA LEU A 55 -0.15 -11.46 -7.36
C LEU A 55 -0.33 -11.26 -5.86
N VAL A 56 0.45 -11.98 -5.05
CA VAL A 56 0.43 -11.86 -3.60
C VAL A 56 1.61 -10.99 -3.16
N LEU A 57 1.29 -9.91 -2.46
CA LEU A 57 2.25 -8.99 -1.88
C LEU A 57 2.21 -9.09 -0.35
N ARG A 58 3.36 -8.90 0.30
CA ARG A 58 3.48 -8.93 1.76
C ARG A 58 4.10 -7.64 2.28
N SER A 59 3.97 -7.39 3.57
CA SER A 59 4.70 -6.33 4.26
C SER A 59 5.07 -6.81 5.64
N ASN A 60 6.26 -6.47 6.13
CA ASN A 60 6.62 -6.74 7.53
C ASN A 60 5.85 -5.86 8.53
N LYS A 61 5.07 -4.88 8.02
CA LYS A 61 4.20 -4.01 8.84
C LYS A 61 2.77 -4.54 8.95
N LEU A 62 2.41 -5.55 8.17
CA LEU A 62 1.04 -6.04 8.04
C LEU A 62 1.03 -7.55 8.28
N PRO A 63 0.14 -8.08 9.12
CA PRO A 63 0.05 -9.52 9.34
C PRO A 63 -0.68 -10.24 8.19
N TRP A 64 -1.46 -9.51 7.37
CA TRP A 64 -2.16 -10.05 6.20
C TRP A 64 -1.39 -9.77 4.90
N PRO A 65 -1.49 -10.66 3.91
CA PRO A 65 -1.06 -10.37 2.55
C PRO A 65 -2.02 -9.38 1.87
N VAL A 66 -1.51 -8.66 0.86
CA VAL A 66 -2.32 -7.96 -0.14
C VAL A 66 -2.42 -8.87 -1.36
N VAL A 67 -3.63 -9.27 -1.73
CA VAL A 67 -3.87 -10.07 -2.92
C VAL A 67 -4.37 -9.15 -4.03
N VAL A 68 -3.61 -9.12 -5.13
CA VAL A 68 -3.95 -8.37 -6.34
C VAL A 68 -4.55 -9.33 -7.35
N HIS A 69 -5.70 -8.94 -7.88
CA HIS A 69 -6.38 -9.60 -8.99
C HIS A 69 -6.35 -8.66 -10.19
N ALA A 70 -6.21 -9.21 -11.40
CA ALA A 70 -6.35 -8.43 -12.61
C ALA A 70 -7.82 -8.03 -12.81
N ASP A 71 -8.05 -6.78 -13.25
CA ASP A 71 -9.36 -6.33 -13.75
C ASP A 71 -9.54 -6.64 -15.26
N GLY A 72 -8.48 -7.12 -15.90
CA GLY A 72 -8.46 -7.51 -17.32
C GLY A 72 -7.63 -8.77 -17.56
N LYS A 73 -6.87 -8.80 -18.67
CA LYS A 73 -6.05 -9.98 -19.04
C LYS A 73 -4.78 -10.15 -18.20
N ILE A 74 -4.27 -9.06 -17.65
CA ILE A 74 -3.00 -9.01 -16.92
C ILE A 74 -3.12 -8.05 -15.74
N ILE A 75 -2.32 -8.29 -14.71
CA ILE A 75 -2.23 -7.38 -13.56
C ILE A 75 -1.47 -6.13 -13.97
N THR A 76 -2.14 -4.98 -13.92
CA THR A 76 -1.58 -3.66 -14.21
C THR A 76 -1.00 -2.99 -12.96
N ASN A 77 -0.20 -1.93 -13.15
CA ASN A 77 0.24 -1.09 -12.04
C ASN A 77 -0.97 -0.52 -11.27
N LEU A 78 -2.03 -0.10 -11.97
CA LEU A 78 -3.26 0.40 -11.35
C LEU A 78 -3.96 -0.65 -10.48
N ASP A 79 -4.09 -1.89 -10.97
CA ASP A 79 -4.71 -2.99 -10.21
C ASP A 79 -4.01 -3.21 -8.85
N LEU A 80 -2.68 -3.15 -8.86
CA LEU A 80 -1.86 -3.26 -7.66
C LEU A 80 -2.14 -2.13 -6.68
N LEU A 81 -2.14 -0.87 -7.15
CA LEU A 81 -2.41 0.28 -6.29
C LEU A 81 -3.83 0.23 -5.70
N CYS A 82 -4.82 -0.14 -6.52
CA CYS A 82 -6.21 -0.32 -6.09
C CYS A 82 -6.35 -1.46 -5.07
N ALA A 83 -5.66 -2.58 -5.27
CA ALA A 83 -5.67 -3.69 -4.31
C ALA A 83 -5.03 -3.31 -2.96
N VAL A 84 -3.91 -2.59 -2.99
CA VAL A 84 -3.27 -2.04 -1.77
C VAL A 84 -4.22 -1.10 -1.04
N HIS A 85 -4.79 -0.13 -1.75
CA HIS A 85 -5.72 0.84 -1.17
C HIS A 85 -6.95 0.17 -0.56
N ARG A 86 -7.61 -0.74 -1.28
CA ARG A 86 -8.79 -1.48 -0.80
C ARG A 86 -8.46 -2.28 0.45
N THR A 87 -7.36 -3.03 0.43
CA THR A 87 -6.95 -3.87 1.56
C THR A 87 -6.64 -3.04 2.81
N LEU A 88 -5.98 -1.89 2.66
CA LEU A 88 -5.63 -1.01 3.77
C LEU A 88 -6.82 -0.17 4.26
N SER A 89 -7.80 0.07 3.41
CA SER A 89 -9.04 0.77 3.76
C SER A 89 -10.05 -0.11 4.50
N THR A 90 -9.87 -1.43 4.52
CA THR A 90 -10.72 -2.34 5.28
C THR A 90 -10.66 -2.02 6.79
N ARG A 91 -11.83 -2.01 7.43
CA ARG A 91 -11.96 -1.89 8.89
C ARG A 91 -11.30 -3.09 9.57
N VAL A 92 -10.59 -2.82 10.65
CA VAL A 92 -9.96 -3.86 11.47
C VAL A 92 -11.03 -4.60 12.27
N THR A 93 -10.93 -5.92 12.29
CA THR A 93 -11.79 -6.78 13.11
C THR A 93 -11.36 -6.77 14.57
N HIS A 94 -12.27 -7.10 15.48
CA HIS A 94 -11.92 -7.21 16.91
C HIS A 94 -10.77 -8.21 17.14
N ARG A 95 -10.78 -9.36 16.43
CA ARG A 95 -9.70 -10.34 16.51
C ARG A 95 -8.33 -9.78 16.08
N GLU A 96 -8.29 -9.02 14.98
CA GLU A 96 -7.05 -8.37 14.53
C GLU A 96 -6.56 -7.32 15.52
N TRP A 97 -7.49 -6.59 16.16
CA TRP A 97 -7.17 -5.62 17.21
C TRP A 97 -6.59 -6.28 18.46
N GLU A 98 -7.22 -7.35 18.94
CA GLU A 98 -6.74 -8.12 20.10
C GLU A 98 -5.39 -8.80 19.81
N ALA A 99 -5.15 -9.23 18.57
CA ALA A 99 -3.88 -9.83 18.17
C ALA A 99 -2.67 -8.87 18.26
N LEU A 100 -2.88 -7.56 18.35
CA LEU A 100 -1.81 -6.61 18.69
C LEU A 100 -1.37 -6.72 20.17
N GLY A 101 -2.18 -7.33 21.02
CA GLY A 101 -2.01 -7.42 22.46
C GLY A 101 -2.58 -6.20 23.18
N HIS A 102 -3.47 -6.44 24.14
CA HIS A 102 -4.14 -5.40 24.91
C HIS A 102 -3.14 -4.49 25.65
N GLY A 103 -3.27 -3.17 25.44
CA GLY A 103 -2.43 -2.17 26.11
C GLY A 103 -0.97 -2.11 25.63
N THR A 104 -0.62 -2.86 24.58
CA THR A 104 0.74 -2.84 24.04
C THR A 104 1.04 -1.53 23.30
N HIS A 105 2.33 -1.25 23.12
CA HIS A 105 2.79 -0.16 22.28
C HIS A 105 2.23 -0.23 20.85
N ALA A 106 1.96 -1.44 20.34
CA ALA A 106 1.42 -1.63 19.00
C ALA A 106 -0.04 -1.14 18.88
N GLN A 107 -0.90 -1.46 19.85
CA GLN A 107 -2.26 -0.92 19.91
C GLN A 107 -2.26 0.61 20.08
N LEU A 108 -1.43 1.14 20.99
CA LEU A 108 -1.32 2.59 21.19
C LEU A 108 -0.87 3.30 19.92
N LYS A 109 0.09 2.73 19.19
CA LYS A 109 0.55 3.27 17.91
C LYS A 109 -0.55 3.24 16.85
N ALA A 110 -1.30 2.15 16.73
CA ALA A 110 -2.41 2.05 15.79
C ALA A 110 -3.56 3.02 16.13
N ALA A 111 -3.90 3.16 17.43
CA ALA A 111 -4.90 4.13 17.89
C ALA A 111 -4.49 5.58 17.59
N ARG A 112 -3.23 5.94 17.83
CA ARG A 112 -2.70 7.26 17.46
C ARG A 112 -2.77 7.50 15.95
N ALA A 113 -2.41 6.50 15.15
CA ALA A 113 -2.47 6.58 13.69
C ALA A 113 -3.89 6.79 13.17
N TYR A 114 -4.86 6.07 13.76
CA TYR A 114 -6.29 6.27 13.50
C TYR A 114 -6.73 7.71 13.77
N GLU A 115 -6.40 8.25 14.96
CA GLU A 115 -6.75 9.65 15.30
C GLU A 115 -6.11 10.66 14.35
N THR A 116 -4.83 10.47 14.02
CA THR A 116 -4.11 11.32 13.05
C THR A 116 -4.77 11.25 11.67
N ARG A 117 -5.14 10.07 11.20
CA ARG A 117 -5.82 9.88 9.91
C ARG A 117 -7.17 10.59 9.89
N CYS A 118 -8.00 10.40 10.92
CA CYS A 118 -9.31 11.03 10.99
C CYS A 118 -9.22 12.56 11.04
N LYS A 119 -8.28 13.11 11.82
CA LYS A 119 -7.98 14.56 11.83
C LYS A 119 -7.55 15.07 10.45
N LYS A 120 -6.63 14.37 9.77
CA LYS A 120 -6.15 14.75 8.43
C LYS A 120 -7.27 14.75 7.39
N LEU A 121 -8.22 13.82 7.49
CA LEU A 121 -9.37 13.73 6.59
C LEU A 121 -10.55 14.62 7.00
N GLY A 122 -10.50 15.25 8.18
CA GLY A 122 -11.62 16.00 8.74
C GLY A 122 -12.84 15.12 9.05
N GLY A 123 -12.67 13.81 9.26
CA GLY A 123 -13.78 12.85 9.32
C GLY A 123 -13.39 11.39 9.52
N GLY A 124 -14.40 10.53 9.55
CA GLY A 124 -14.24 9.08 9.46
C GLY A 124 -14.04 8.34 10.79
N TRP A 125 -14.32 8.99 11.93
CA TRP A 125 -14.29 8.36 13.26
C TRP A 125 -15.27 7.19 13.36
N ASP A 126 -16.45 7.30 12.75
CA ASP A 126 -17.46 6.22 12.74
C ASP A 126 -16.99 4.97 11.99
N GLY A 127 -16.01 5.13 11.08
CA GLY A 127 -15.40 4.01 10.36
C GLY A 127 -14.42 3.19 11.20
N GLY A 128 -14.05 3.69 12.38
CA GLY A 128 -13.10 3.07 13.29
C GLY A 128 -11.70 2.88 12.73
N VAL A 129 -10.92 2.07 13.44
CA VAL A 129 -9.55 1.69 13.07
C VAL A 129 -9.58 0.87 11.78
N ARG A 130 -8.73 1.23 10.83
CA ARG A 130 -8.55 0.56 9.54
C ARG A 130 -7.16 -0.06 9.46
N ARG A 131 -7.00 -1.01 8.55
CA ARG A 131 -5.73 -1.74 8.35
C ARG A 131 -4.56 -0.82 8.01
N ILE A 132 -4.82 0.33 7.40
CA ILE A 132 -3.81 1.38 7.16
C ILE A 132 -3.16 1.90 8.45
N ASP A 133 -3.88 1.88 9.57
CA ASP A 133 -3.42 2.45 10.85
C ASP A 133 -2.28 1.62 11.47
N TRP A 134 -2.09 0.36 11.02
CA TRP A 134 -0.91 -0.45 11.36
C TRP A 134 0.39 0.16 10.85
N LEU A 135 0.33 0.92 9.76
CA LEU A 135 1.50 1.56 9.17
C LEU A 135 1.99 2.75 10.01
N GLY A 136 1.15 3.28 10.91
CA GLY A 136 1.44 4.51 11.64
C GLY A 136 1.62 5.68 10.68
N GLU A 137 2.71 6.42 10.83
CA GLU A 137 3.06 7.56 9.97
C GLU A 137 3.55 7.17 8.56
N LYS A 138 3.71 5.87 8.29
CA LYS A 138 4.28 5.39 7.02
C LYS A 138 3.20 5.04 6.00
N THR A 139 2.39 6.00 5.57
CA THR A 139 1.27 5.75 4.65
C THR A 139 1.62 5.88 3.18
N PHE A 140 2.86 6.25 2.83
CA PHE A 140 3.26 6.39 1.44
C PHE A 140 3.79 5.07 0.90
N LEU A 141 3.16 4.49 -0.12
CA LEU A 141 3.74 3.40 -0.90
C LEU A 141 4.87 3.99 -1.75
N ILE A 142 6.09 3.50 -1.51
CA ILE A 142 7.31 3.98 -2.16
C ILE A 142 8.00 2.88 -2.99
N GLY A 143 7.26 1.80 -3.26
CA GLY A 143 7.68 0.71 -4.14
C GLY A 143 7.43 -0.68 -3.56
N VAL A 144 7.93 -1.67 -4.31
CA VAL A 144 7.83 -3.10 -4.06
C VAL A 144 9.21 -3.71 -4.26
N GLU A 145 9.74 -4.29 -3.20
CA GLU A 145 10.97 -5.10 -3.23
C GLU A 145 10.60 -6.52 -3.65
N VAL A 146 11.25 -7.08 -4.66
CA VAL A 146 11.10 -8.51 -4.97
C VAL A 146 12.17 -9.28 -4.21
N ASP A 147 11.73 -10.16 -3.32
CA ASP A 147 12.63 -11.13 -2.72
C ASP A 147 13.07 -12.12 -3.79
N LYS A 148 14.37 -12.13 -4.13
CA LYS A 148 14.92 -13.00 -5.17
C LYS A 148 14.85 -14.48 -4.80
N SER A 149 14.80 -14.83 -3.52
CA SER A 149 14.77 -16.22 -3.05
C SER A 149 13.38 -16.84 -3.13
N THR A 150 12.34 -16.04 -2.82
CA THR A 150 10.95 -16.51 -2.78
C THR A 150 10.11 -16.02 -3.95
N GLY A 151 10.59 -15.04 -4.71
CA GLY A 151 9.83 -14.35 -5.76
C GLY A 151 8.67 -13.51 -5.22
N VAL A 152 8.54 -13.35 -3.90
CA VAL A 152 7.43 -12.64 -3.26
C VAL A 152 7.71 -11.13 -3.29
N GLY A 153 6.70 -10.36 -3.72
CA GLY A 153 6.76 -8.90 -3.68
C GLY A 153 6.47 -8.38 -2.27
N LYS A 154 7.35 -7.53 -1.76
CA LYS A 154 7.26 -6.90 -0.45
C LYS A 154 6.98 -5.40 -0.62
N LEU A 155 5.82 -4.97 -0.12
CA LEU A 155 5.41 -3.56 -0.10
C LEU A 155 6.34 -2.75 0.81
N VAL A 156 6.86 -1.64 0.29
CA VAL A 156 7.71 -0.71 1.03
C VAL A 156 6.93 0.56 1.28
N PHE A 157 6.81 0.93 2.55
CA PHE A 157 6.10 2.13 2.98
C PHE A 157 7.04 3.16 3.63
N GLY A 158 6.85 4.42 3.27
CA GLY A 158 7.59 5.59 3.72
C GLY A 158 6.70 6.64 4.39
N LYS A 159 7.35 7.64 4.99
CA LYS A 159 6.73 8.87 5.48
C LYS A 159 6.58 9.89 4.33
N PRO A 160 5.76 10.96 4.47
CA PRO A 160 5.69 12.08 3.51
C PRO A 160 7.03 12.70 3.12
#